data_AF-A0A6J6USG1-F1
#
_entry.id   AF-A0A6J6USG1-F1
#
_cell.length_a   1.000
_cell.length_b   1.000
_cell.length_c   1.000
_cell.angle_alpha   90.00
_cell.angle_beta   90.00
_cell.angle_gamma   90.00
#
_symmetry.space_group_name_H-M   'P 1'
#
loop_
_entity.id
_entity.type
_entity.pdbx_description
1 polymer ?
#
loop_
_entity_poly.entity_id
_entity_poly.type
_entity_poly.pdbx_seq_one_letter_code
_entity_poly.pdbx_strand_id
1 'polypeptide(L)' 'MDPTGVGDCFRAGFVAGLAWGFDHERCAQIGSMLATFCIETKGTQEYRFTKSEFIERFAEAYGVAAATQVGEKLAPRLVG' A
#
# COMPACT_ATOMS: atom_id res chain seq x y z
N MET A 1 -4.84 10.74 -13.95
CA MET A 1 -5.81 9.87 -13.28
C MET A 1 -6.29 8.86 -14.31
N ASP A 2 -5.76 7.64 -14.22
CA ASP A 2 -6.19 6.47 -15.00
C ASP A 2 -6.70 5.45 -13.98
N PRO A 3 -7.99 5.08 -13.99
CA PRO A 3 -8.57 4.18 -12.99
C PRO A 3 -8.25 2.70 -13.26
N THR A 4 -7.59 2.39 -14.36
CA THR A 4 -7.26 1.01 -14.74
C THR A 4 -6.31 0.39 -13.72
N GLY A 5 -6.63 -0.81 -13.22
CA GLY A 5 -5.76 -1.54 -12.28
C GLY A 5 -5.92 -1.15 -10.81
N VAL A 6 -6.72 -0.14 -10.46
CA VAL A 6 -6.95 0.28 -9.05
C VAL A 6 -7.50 -0.86 -8.19
N GLY A 7 -8.43 -1.66 -8.74
CA GLY A 7 -8.97 -2.83 -8.05
C GLY A 7 -7.95 -3.95 -7.83
N ASP A 8 -7.00 -4.10 -8.74
CA ASP A 8 -5.94 -5.10 -8.62
C ASP A 8 -4.88 -4.66 -7.62
N CYS A 9 -4.54 -3.37 -7.62
CA CYS A 9 -3.72 -2.73 -6.59
C CYS A 9 -4.34 -2.91 -5.20
N PHE A 10 -5.65 -2.66 -5.04
CA PHE A 10 -6.33 -2.92 -3.76
C PHE A 10 -6.24 -4.39 -3.34
N ARG A 11 -6.58 -5.32 -4.25
CA ARG A 11 -6.55 -6.76 -3.97
C ARG A 11 -5.15 -7.25 -3.63
N ALA A 12 -4.12 -6.77 -4.31
CA ALA A 12 -2.73 -7.11 -4.03
C ALA A 12 -2.33 -6.67 -2.61
N GLY A 13 -2.70 -5.44 -2.21
CA GLY A 13 -2.42 -4.95 -0.86
C GLY A 13 -3.19 -5.72 0.23
N PHE A 14 -4.46 -6.04 -0.03
CA PHE A 14 -5.27 -6.83 0.90
C PHE A 14 -4.70 -8.25 1.10
N VAL A 15 -4.34 -8.93 0.01
CA VAL A 15 -3.74 -10.27 0.06
C VAL A 15 -2.36 -10.24 0.73
N ALA A 16 -1.55 -9.20 0.51
CA ALA A 16 -0.28 -9.02 1.21
C ALA A 16 -0.49 -8.87 2.73
N GLY A 17 -1.48 -8.07 3.15
CA GLY A 17 -1.85 -7.92 4.57
C GLY A 17 -2.24 -9.25 5.21
N LEU A 18 -3.05 -10.06 4.52
CA LEU A 18 -3.41 -11.41 4.99
C LEU A 18 -2.18 -12.30 5.12
N ALA A 19 -1.28 -12.29 4.13
CA ALA A 19 -0.05 -13.06 4.17
C ALA A 19 0.90 -12.63 5.31
N TRP A 20 0.81 -11.37 5.75
CA TRP A 20 1.54 -10.84 6.91
C TRP A 20 0.88 -11.14 8.26
N GLY A 21 -0.31 -11.76 8.25
CA GLY A 21 -1.05 -12.14 9.45
C GLY A 21 -1.86 -11.01 10.08
N PHE A 22 -2.18 -9.97 9.31
CA PHE A 22 -2.99 -8.86 9.79
C PHE A 22 -4.50 -9.16 9.75
N ASP A 23 -5.27 -8.39 10.54
CA ASP A 23 -6.73 -8.41 10.49
C ASP A 23 -7.28 -7.75 9.22
N HIS A 24 -8.59 -7.90 8.99
CA HIS A 24 -9.23 -7.37 7.79
C HIS A 24 -9.18 -5.84 7.69
N GLU A 25 -9.19 -5.12 8.82
CA GLU A 25 -9.10 -3.67 8.83
C GLU A 25 -7.75 -3.22 8.26
N ARG A 26 -6.66 -3.76 8.82
CA ARG A 26 -5.30 -3.47 8.37
C ARG A 26 -5.07 -3.91 6.93
N CYS A 27 -5.62 -5.05 6.51
CA CYS A 27 -5.60 -5.49 5.12
C CYS A 27 -6.29 -4.49 4.19
N ALA A 28 -7.48 -4.00 4.56
CA ALA A 28 -8.22 -3.02 3.78
C ALA A 28 -7.46 -1.70 3.67
N GLN A 29 -6.85 -1.22 4.76
CA GLN A 29 -6.06 0.01 4.76
C GLN A 29 -4.81 -0.11 3.85
N ILE A 30 -4.11 -1.25 3.88
CA ILE A 30 -2.97 -1.50 2.98
C ILE A 30 -3.43 -1.49 1.52
N GLY A 31 -4.53 -2.19 1.21
CA GLY A 31 -5.14 -2.19 -0.12
C GLY A 31 -5.55 -0.79 -0.58
N SER A 32 -6.22 -0.02 0.27
CA SER A 32 -6.66 1.34 -0.03
C SER A 32 -5.50 2.28 -0.30
N MET A 33 -4.43 2.22 0.50
CA MET A 33 -3.24 3.03 0.26
C MET A 33 -2.60 2.67 -1.08
N LEU A 34 -2.42 1.37 -1.36
CA LEU A 34 -1.83 0.92 -2.63
C LEU A 34 -2.66 1.33 -3.85
N ALA A 35 -3.99 1.30 -3.72
CA ALA A 35 -4.92 1.78 -4.74
C ALA A 35 -4.83 3.31 -4.98
N THR A 36 -4.68 4.11 -3.92
CA THR A 36 -4.50 5.57 -4.02
C THR A 36 -3.26 5.91 -4.84
N PHE A 37 -2.17 5.23 -4.58
CA PHE A 37 -0.96 5.47 -5.34
C PHE A 37 -1.04 4.97 -6.81
N CYS A 38 -1.78 3.89 -7.03
CA CYS A 38 -2.02 3.32 -8.36
C CYS A 38 -2.79 4.32 -9.26
N ILE A 39 -3.77 5.05 -8.73
CA ILE A 39 -4.55 6.06 -9.49
C ILE A 39 -3.81 7.39 -9.70
N GLU A 40 -2.83 7.70 -8.84
CA GLU A 40 -1.97 8.89 -8.93
C GLU A 40 -0.92 8.77 -10.05
N THR A 41 -0.61 7.55 -10.50
CA THR A 41 0.37 7.29 -11.56
C THR A 41 -0.33 7.18 -12.93
N LYS A 42 0.15 7.90 -13.95
CA LYS A 42 -0.28 7.67 -15.36
C LYS A 42 0.69 6.70 -16.02
N GLY A 43 0.23 5.51 -16.42
CA GLY A 43 0.98 4.56 -17.23
C GLY A 43 1.26 3.23 -16.51
N THR A 44 1.17 2.14 -17.26
CA THR A 44 0.97 0.75 -16.78
C THR A 44 2.14 0.10 -16.03
N GLN A 45 3.31 0.73 -15.84
CA GLN A 45 4.52 0.00 -15.42
C GLN A 45 5.52 0.70 -14.48
N GLU A 46 5.31 1.94 -14.02
CA GLU A 46 6.26 2.59 -13.10
C GLU A 46 5.58 3.23 -11.88
N TYR A 47 5.03 2.39 -11.01
CA TYR A 47 4.71 2.82 -9.66
C TYR A 47 5.86 2.46 -8.72
N ARG A 48 6.64 3.47 -8.30
CA ARG A 48 7.70 3.34 -7.30
C ARG A 48 7.38 4.31 -6.17
N PHE A 49 7.01 3.76 -5.02
CA PHE A 49 6.96 4.48 -3.76
C PHE A 49 8.07 3.97 -2.86
N THR A 50 8.59 4.85 -2.02
CA THR A 50 9.53 4.41 -1.00
C THR A 50 8.78 3.85 0.21
N LYS A 51 9.42 2.97 0.98
CA LYS A 51 8.88 2.54 2.27
C LYS A 51 8.51 3.73 3.15
N SER A 52 9.38 4.76 3.20
CA SER A 52 9.15 5.95 4.01
C SER A 52 7.90 6.71 3.57
N GLU A 53 7.75 6.93 2.26
CA GLU A 53 6.59 7.61 1.67
C GLU A 53 5.27 6.86 1.96
N PHE A 54 5.28 5.52 1.83
CA PHE A 54 4.10 4.72 2.20
C PHE A 54 3.75 4.91 3.67
N ILE A 55 4.73 4.78 4.56
CA ILE A 55 4.50 4.81 6.00
C ILE A 55 4.05 6.20 6.47
N GLU A 56 4.59 7.26 5.90
CA GLU A 56 4.18 8.64 6.18
C GLU A 56 2.70 8.85 5.81
N ARG A 57 2.34 8.57 4.55
CA ARG A 57 0.94 8.70 4.09
C ARG A 57 -0.02 7.76 4.82
N PHE A 58 0.45 6.57 5.18
CA PHE A 58 -0.33 5.61 5.96
C PHE A 58 -0.58 6.11 7.39
N ALA A 59 0.41 6.76 8.00
CA ALA A 59 0.26 7.39 9.31
C ALA A 59 -0.73 8.57 9.27
N GLU A 60 -0.67 9.38 8.22
CA GLU A 60 -1.63 10.48 8.01
C GLU A 60 -3.07 9.98 7.85
N ALA A 61 -3.26 8.90 7.08
CA ALA A 61 -4.60 8.37 6.79
C ALA A 61 -5.20 7.52 7.92
N TYR A 62 -4.37 6.71 8.60
CA TYR A 62 -4.83 5.65 9.51
C TYR A 62 -4.17 5.67 10.89
N GLY A 63 -3.26 6.62 11.14
CA GLY A 63 -2.60 6.83 12.43
C GLY A 63 -1.22 6.17 12.56
N VAL A 64 -0.44 6.66 13.53
CA VAL A 64 0.95 6.22 13.73
C VAL A 64 1.03 4.75 14.14
N ALA A 65 0.16 4.28 15.04
CA ALA A 65 0.17 2.88 15.48
C ALA A 65 -0.06 1.90 14.31
N ALA A 66 -0.96 2.29 13.40
CA ALA A 66 -1.25 1.58 12.18
C ALA A 66 -0.03 1.50 11.26
N ALA A 67 0.63 2.64 11.05
CA ALA A 67 1.83 2.74 10.25
C ALA A 67 3.00 1.94 10.83
N THR A 68 3.21 1.96 12.16
CA THR A 68 4.25 1.17 12.82
C THR A 68 4.09 -0.32 12.54
N GLN A 69 2.88 -0.86 12.71
CA GLN A 69 2.61 -2.29 12.45
C GLN A 69 2.93 -2.68 11.01
N VAL A 70 2.49 -1.89 10.02
CA VAL A 70 2.77 -2.17 8.60
C VAL A 70 4.27 -2.02 8.31
N GLY A 71 4.91 -1.02 8.89
CA GLY A 71 6.34 -0.73 8.69
C GLY A 71 7.27 -1.86 9.10
N GLU A 72 6.90 -2.68 10.08
CA GLU A 72 7.68 -3.87 10.46
C GLU A 72 7.69 -4.95 9.37
N LYS A 73 6.60 -5.07 8.61
CA LYS A 73 6.43 -6.10 7.56
C LYS A 73 6.83 -5.62 6.18
N LEU A 74 6.78 -4.31 5.94
CA LEU A 74 7.09 -3.74 4.62
C LEU A 74 8.60 -3.92 4.33
N ALA A 75 8.93 -4.93 3.53
CA ALA A 75 10.24 -5.10 2.93
C ALA A 75 10.22 -4.48 1.53
N PRO A 76 10.87 -3.33 1.29
CA PRO A 76 10.92 -2.79 -0.05
C PRO A 76 11.81 -3.73 -0.87
N ARG A 77 11.21 -4.45 -1.84
CA ARG A 77 11.99 -4.91 -2.98
C ARG A 77 12.30 -3.66 -3.78
N LEU A 78 13.45 -3.04 -3.48
CA LEU A 78 14.10 -2.11 -4.40
C LEU A 78 14.41 -2.94 -5.65
N VAL A 79 13.50 -2.91 -6.62
CA VAL A 79 13.85 -3.27 -7.98
C VAL A 79 14.75 -2.13 -8.44
N GLY A 80 16.04 -2.44 -8.61
CA GLY A 80 17.03 -1.52 -9.18
C GLY A 80 16.53 -0.89 -10.47
#